data_AF-A0A7V1G8C8-F1
#
_entry.id   AF-A0A7V1G8C8-F1
#
_cell.length_a   1.000
_cell.length_b   1.000
_cell.length_c   1.000
_cell.angle_alpha   90.00
_cell.angle_beta   90.00
_cell.angle_gamma   90.00
#
_symmetry.space_group_name_H-M   'P 1'
#
loop_
_entity.id
_entity.type
_entity.pdbx_description
1 polymer ?
#
loop_
_entity_poly.entity_id
_entity_poly.type
_entity_poly.pdbx_seq_one_letter_code
_entity_poly.pdbx_strand_id
1 'polypeptide(L)'
;MTEERKKVLNTGRKIGAALGVIMFLIFGIVPAFYFGSYGTVILLTQLAGGPLEAGIIVRMLVVIGIMLGFACSAAVSIVVGSVLGTTLAYITDVISSAFKPEEEKAKAYAEK
;
A
#
# COMPACT_ATOMS: atom_id res chain seq x y z
N MET A 1 -9.69 1.64 -27.03
CA MET A 1 -8.60 1.24 -26.10
C MET A 1 -8.15 -0.14 -26.53
N THR A 2 -6.92 -0.31 -27.02
CA THR A 2 -6.42 -1.60 -27.54
C THR A 2 -6.16 -2.59 -26.40
N GLU A 3 -6.40 -3.88 -26.63
CA GLU A 3 -6.25 -4.95 -25.62
C GLU A 3 -4.83 -5.01 -25.00
N GLU A 4 -3.79 -4.65 -25.76
CA GLU A 4 -2.42 -4.52 -25.26
C GLU A 4 -2.28 -3.47 -24.15
N ARG A 5 -2.89 -2.30 -24.33
CA ARG A 5 -2.85 -1.20 -23.35
C ARG A 5 -3.48 -1.63 -22.03
N LYS A 6 -4.61 -2.35 -22.13
CA LYS A 6 -5.33 -2.90 -20.99
C LYS A 6 -4.47 -3.92 -20.22
N LYS A 7 -3.70 -4.75 -20.93
CA LYS A 7 -2.78 -5.74 -20.33
C LYS A 7 -1.59 -5.10 -19.64
N VAL A 8 -1.00 -4.05 -20.22
CA VAL A 8 0.10 -3.28 -19.60
C VAL A 8 -0.37 -2.60 -18.31
N LEU A 9 -1.53 -1.93 -18.34
CA LEU A 9 -2.10 -1.27 -17.16
C LEU A 9 -2.45 -2.26 -16.04
N ASN A 10 -3.01 -3.43 -16.37
CA ASN A 10 -3.33 -4.45 -15.36
C ASN A 10 -2.06 -5.06 -14.74
N THR A 11 -1.02 -5.23 -15.55
CA THR A 11 0.29 -5.70 -15.06
C THR A 11 0.93 -4.65 -14.14
N GLY A 12 0.94 -3.38 -14.54
CA GLY A 12 1.41 -2.27 -13.71
C GLY A 12 0.68 -2.16 -12.37
N ARG A 13 -0.63 -2.35 -12.36
CA ARG A 13 -1.44 -2.35 -11.13
C ARG A 13 -1.12 -3.51 -10.19
N LYS A 14 -0.94 -4.72 -10.71
CA LYS A 14 -0.56 -5.89 -9.90
C LYS A 14 0.83 -5.72 -9.28
N ILE A 15 1.80 -5.25 -10.07
CA ILE A 15 3.16 -4.99 -9.60
C ILE A 15 3.17 -3.86 -8.58
N GLY A 16 2.47 -2.76 -8.85
CA GLY A 16 2.33 -1.64 -7.92
C GLY A 16 1.68 -2.02 -6.60
N ALA A 17 0.63 -2.86 -6.63
CA ALA A 17 0.01 -3.39 -5.43
C ALA A 17 0.98 -4.28 -4.62
N ALA A 18 1.72 -5.17 -5.29
CA ALA A 18 2.71 -6.03 -4.63
C ALA A 18 3.84 -5.23 -3.97
N LEU A 19 4.39 -4.24 -4.69
CA LEU A 19 5.39 -3.31 -4.14
C LEU A 19 4.82 -2.49 -2.98
N GLY A 20 3.56 -2.05 -3.06
CA GLY A 20 2.87 -1.37 -1.96
C GLY A 20 2.82 -2.21 -0.69
N VAL A 21 2.56 -3.52 -0.80
CA VAL A 21 2.59 -4.46 0.35
C VAL A 21 4.01 -4.58 0.92
N ILE A 22 5.03 -4.69 0.07
CA ILE A 22 6.43 -4.81 0.52
C ILE A 22 6.86 -3.54 1.27
N MET A 23 6.57 -2.35 0.71
CA MET A 23 6.83 -1.07 1.38
C MET A 23 6.06 -0.94 2.70
N PHE A 24 4.81 -1.41 2.75
CA PHE A 24 4.02 -1.44 3.98
C PHE A 24 4.65 -2.33 5.06
N LEU A 25 5.18 -3.50 4.69
CA LEU A 25 5.86 -4.38 5.63
C LEU A 25 7.12 -3.74 6.22
N ILE A 26 7.87 -2.95 5.44
CA ILE A 26 9.12 -2.32 5.89
C ILE A 26 8.85 -1.05 6.70
N PHE A 27 7.98 -0.17 6.21
CA PHE A 27 7.78 1.17 6.77
C PHE A 27 6.40 1.37 7.41
N GLY A 28 5.40 0.59 7.03
CA GLY A 28 4.01 0.76 7.45
C GLY A 28 3.65 0.04 8.74
N ILE A 29 4.34 -1.04 9.11
CA ILE A 29 4.05 -1.78 10.36
C ILE A 29 4.23 -0.89 11.59
N VAL A 30 5.32 -0.13 11.65
CA VAL A 30 5.63 0.74 12.79
C VAL A 30 4.54 1.79 13.03
N PRO A 31 4.16 2.64 12.05
CA PRO A 31 3.08 3.60 12.23
C PRO A 31 1.73 2.92 12.42
N ALA A 32 1.47 1.76 11.81
CA ALA A 32 0.24 1.00 12.00
C ALA A 32 0.05 0.56 13.46
N PHE A 33 1.10 -0.01 14.06
CA PHE A 33 1.11 -0.39 15.46
C PHE A 33 0.99 0.83 16.38
N TYR A 34 1.70 1.91 16.06
CA TYR A 34 1.70 3.12 16.88
C TYR A 34 0.31 3.78 16.91
N PHE A 35 -0.30 3.98 15.74
CA PHE A 35 -1.65 4.56 15.65
C PHE A 35 -2.70 3.65 16.27
N GLY A 36 -2.62 2.33 16.02
CA GLY A 36 -3.57 1.37 16.55
C GLY A 36 -3.51 1.22 18.07
N SER A 37 -2.30 1.25 18.64
CA SER A 37 -2.10 1.07 20.09
C SER A 37 -2.29 2.37 20.87
N TYR A 38 -1.57 3.45 20.54
CA TYR A 38 -1.65 4.69 21.31
C TYR A 38 -2.94 5.46 21.04
N GLY A 39 -3.43 5.43 19.80
CA GLY A 39 -4.67 6.09 19.42
C GLY A 39 -5.86 5.54 20.21
N THR A 40 -5.95 4.22 20.38
CA THR A 40 -7.03 3.63 21.16
C THR A 40 -6.97 4.03 22.62
N VAL A 41 -5.81 3.97 23.28
CA VAL A 41 -5.70 4.33 24.71
C VAL A 41 -6.01 5.81 24.92
N ILE A 42 -5.54 6.71 24.06
CA ILE A 42 -5.80 8.15 24.18
C ILE A 42 -7.28 8.46 23.95
N LEU A 43 -7.91 7.85 22.93
CA LEU A 43 -9.34 8.00 22.68
C LEU A 43 -10.17 7.49 23.86
N LEU A 44 -9.78 6.36 24.43
CA LEU A 44 -10.48 5.78 25.57
C LEU A 44 -10.29 6.64 26.83
N THR A 45 -9.12 7.22 27.02
CA THR A 45 -8.82 8.16 28.12
C THR A 45 -9.64 9.45 28.00
N GLN A 46 -9.77 9.98 26.78
CA GLN A 46 -10.64 11.13 26.49
C GLN A 46 -12.11 10.83 26.73
N LEU A 47 -12.57 9.64 26.32
CA LEU A 47 -13.97 9.24 26.45
C LEU A 47 -14.36 8.91 27.89
N ALA A 48 -13.45 8.33 28.67
CA ALA A 48 -13.67 7.99 30.07
C ALA A 48 -13.44 9.17 31.04
N GLY A 49 -12.93 10.30 30.56
CA GLY A 49 -12.74 11.53 31.35
C GLY A 49 -11.68 11.42 32.45
N GLY A 50 -10.80 10.41 32.41
CA GLY A 50 -9.79 10.19 33.43
C GLY A 50 -8.79 9.07 33.09
N PRO A 51 -7.72 8.92 33.88
CA PRO A 51 -6.69 7.91 33.64
C PRO A 51 -7.28 6.50 33.74
N LEU A 52 -7.15 5.74 32.66
CA LEU A 52 -7.67 4.38 32.59
C LEU A 52 -6.72 3.39 33.28
N GLU A 53 -7.25 2.60 34.20
CA GLU A 53 -6.53 1.43 34.70
C GLU A 53 -6.35 0.42 33.56
N ALA A 54 -5.15 -0.18 33.49
CA ALA A 54 -4.78 -1.18 32.50
C ALA A 54 -5.45 -2.55 32.76
N GLY A 55 -6.79 -2.54 32.87
CA GLY A 55 -7.63 -3.72 33.04
C GLY A 55 -7.74 -4.55 31.75
N ILE A 56 -8.31 -5.74 31.89
CA ILE A 56 -8.46 -6.72 30.79
C ILE A 56 -9.19 -6.12 29.57
N ILE A 57 -10.21 -5.29 29.82
CA ILE A 57 -11.05 -4.68 28.77
C ILE A 57 -10.25 -3.69 27.92
N VAL A 58 -9.42 -2.85 28.56
CA VAL A 58 -8.57 -1.87 27.86
C VAL A 58 -7.55 -2.57 26.98
N ARG A 59 -6.95 -3.67 27.46
CA ARG A 59 -5.99 -4.47 26.67
C ARG A 59 -6.65 -5.10 25.45
N MET A 60 -7.86 -5.65 25.60
CA MET A 60 -8.62 -6.20 24.46
C MET A 60 -8.95 -5.12 23.42
N LEU A 61 -9.34 -3.92 23.87
CA LEU A 61 -9.59 -2.77 22.99
C LEU A 61 -8.33 -2.30 22.25
N VAL A 62 -7.17 -2.32 22.89
CA VAL A 62 -5.89 -2.02 22.24
C VAL A 62 -5.57 -3.03 21.15
N VAL A 63 -5.79 -4.33 21.39
CA VAL A 63 -5.59 -5.37 20.37
C VAL A 63 -6.51 -5.16 19.17
N ILE A 64 -7.78 -4.81 19.42
CA ILE A 64 -8.74 -4.46 18.35
C ILE A 64 -8.26 -3.20 17.61
N GLY A 65 -7.77 -2.20 18.32
CA GLY A 65 -7.19 -0.98 17.77
C GLY A 65 -6.00 -1.23 16.85
N ILE A 66 -5.09 -2.10 17.27
CA ILE A 66 -3.92 -2.50 16.46
C ILE A 66 -4.37 -3.23 15.20
N MET A 67 -5.31 -4.19 15.31
CA MET A 67 -5.85 -4.90 14.14
C MET A 67 -6.50 -3.93 13.14
N LEU A 68 -7.29 -2.97 13.64
CA LEU A 68 -7.94 -1.96 12.80
C LEU A 68 -6.90 -1.02 12.16
N GLY A 69 -5.93 -0.55 12.94
CA GLY A 69 -4.84 0.31 12.45
C GLY A 69 -4.00 -0.39 11.38
N PHE A 70 -3.72 -1.67 11.56
CA PHE A 70 -3.01 -2.50 10.59
C PHE A 70 -3.82 -2.69 9.30
N ALA A 71 -5.11 -3.02 9.41
CA ALA A 71 -5.97 -3.17 8.25
C ALA A 71 -6.07 -1.86 7.43
N CYS A 72 -6.23 -0.73 8.11
CA CYS A 72 -6.38 0.57 7.46
C CYS A 72 -5.09 1.01 6.73
N SER A 73 -3.96 0.92 7.42
CA SER A 73 -2.66 1.28 6.84
C SER A 73 -2.25 0.34 5.71
N ALA A 74 -2.50 -0.97 5.83
CA ALA A 74 -2.27 -1.93 4.76
C ALA A 74 -3.11 -1.59 3.51
N ALA A 75 -4.39 -1.30 3.69
CA ALA A 75 -5.28 -0.93 2.59
C ALA A 75 -4.79 0.35 1.88
N VAL A 76 -4.41 1.38 2.63
CA VAL A 76 -3.90 2.64 2.06
C VAL A 76 -2.61 2.40 1.27
N SER A 77 -1.65 1.64 1.81
CA SER A 77 -0.40 1.36 1.10
C SER A 77 -0.60 0.54 -0.17
N ILE A 78 -1.52 -0.42 -0.17
CA ILE A 78 -1.87 -1.17 -1.39
C ILE A 78 -2.50 -0.25 -2.43
N VAL A 79 -3.46 0.58 -2.02
CA VAL A 79 -4.14 1.51 -2.93
C VAL A 79 -3.14 2.49 -3.52
N VAL A 80 -2.32 3.15 -2.69
CA VAL A 80 -1.30 4.10 -3.16
C VAL A 80 -0.29 3.41 -4.08
N GLY A 81 0.23 2.23 -3.70
CA GLY A 81 1.15 1.46 -4.54
C GLY A 81 0.52 1.07 -5.88
N SER A 82 -0.76 0.68 -5.88
CA SER A 82 -1.50 0.31 -7.09
C SER A 82 -1.75 1.49 -8.02
N VAL A 83 -2.04 2.67 -7.46
CA VAL A 83 -2.21 3.92 -8.22
C VAL A 83 -0.87 4.31 -8.83
N LEU A 84 0.20 4.38 -8.04
CA LEU A 84 1.54 4.71 -8.52
C LEU A 84 2.04 3.76 -9.61
N GLY A 85 1.84 2.45 -9.42
CA GLY A 85 2.21 1.44 -10.43
C GLY A 85 1.40 1.57 -11.73
N THR A 86 0.12 1.94 -11.64
CA THR A 86 -0.71 2.20 -12.83
C THR A 86 -0.28 3.48 -13.54
N THR A 87 0.05 4.54 -12.78
CA THR A 87 0.54 5.81 -13.32
C THR A 87 1.88 5.63 -14.03
N LEU A 88 2.83 4.89 -13.44
CA LEU A 88 4.12 4.58 -14.08
C LEU A 88 3.96 3.73 -15.35
N ALA A 89 3.04 2.75 -15.34
CA ALA A 89 2.71 1.98 -16.53
C ALA A 89 2.11 2.85 -17.64
N TYR A 90 1.30 3.85 -17.30
CA TYR A 90 0.76 4.80 -18.25
C TYR A 90 1.84 5.72 -18.84
N ILE A 91 2.75 6.23 -18.00
CA ILE A 91 3.86 7.10 -18.45
C ILE A 91 4.79 6.33 -19.39
N THR A 92 5.19 5.11 -19.03
CA THR A 92 6.06 4.26 -19.87
C THR A 92 5.40 3.90 -21.19
N ASP A 93 4.10 3.65 -21.21
CA ASP A 93 3.31 3.37 -22.41
C ASP A 93 3.14 4.59 -23.33
N VAL A 94 2.98 5.79 -22.77
CA VAL A 94 2.97 7.05 -23.53
C VAL A 94 4.35 7.37 -24.10
N ILE A 95 5.42 7.20 -23.31
CA ILE A 95 6.81 7.41 -23.76
C ILE A 95 7.18 6.38 -24.83
N SER A 96 6.86 5.09 -24.64
CA SER A 96 7.11 4.03 -25.62
C SER A 96 6.31 4.24 -26.91
N SER A 97 5.07 4.76 -26.81
CA SER A 97 4.28 5.16 -27.98
C SER A 97 4.84 6.39 -28.70
N ALA A 98 5.54 7.28 -27.99
CA ALA A 98 6.23 8.44 -28.56
C ALA A 98 7.62 8.11 -29.13
N PHE A 99 8.26 7.03 -28.66
CA PHE A 99 9.62 6.62 -29.04
C PHE A 99 9.70 5.38 -29.95
N LYS A 100 8.60 4.84 -30.48
CA LYS A 100 8.67 3.79 -31.53
C LYS A 100 9.29 4.39 -32.80
N PRO A 101 10.60 4.17 -33.02
CA PRO A 101 11.08 2.91 -33.56
C PRO A 101 12.03 2.16 -32.61
N GLU A 102 12.00 0.82 -32.67
CA GLU A 102 13.09 -0.07 -32.21
C GLU A 102 13.18 -0.43 -30.72
N GLU A 103 12.10 -0.93 -30.09
CA GLU A 103 12.22 -1.74 -28.85
C GLU A 103 12.00 -3.24 -29.09
N GLU A 104 12.28 -3.69 -30.32
CA GLU A 104 12.62 -5.09 -30.62
C GLU A 104 14.01 -5.47 -30.05
N LYS A 105 14.81 -4.49 -29.60
CA LYS A 105 16.19 -4.71 -29.11
C LYS A 105 16.36 -4.86 -27.60
N ALA A 106 15.42 -4.45 -26.75
CA ALA A 106 15.62 -4.57 -25.29
C ALA A 106 15.36 -5.99 -24.74
N LYS A 107 14.68 -6.86 -25.49
CA LYS A 107 14.50 -8.29 -25.13
C LYS A 107 15.44 -9.24 -25.88
N ALA A 108 16.14 -8.78 -26.92
CA ALA A 108 17.25 -9.51 -27.55
C ALA A 108 18.53 -9.54 -26.68
N TYR A 109 18.55 -8.85 -25.53
CA TYR A 109 19.66 -8.87 -24.56
C TYR A 109 19.34 -9.61 -23.24
N ALA A 110 18.11 -10.12 -23.06
CA ALA A 110 17.73 -10.91 -21.88
C ALA A 110 17.63 -12.43 -22.16
N GLU A 111 17.52 -12.83 -23.43
CA GLU A 111 17.57 -14.22 -23.83
C GLU A 111 18.52 -14.32 -25.03
N LYS A 112 19.56 -15.13 -24.85
CA LYS A 112 20.68 -15.36 -25.75
C LYS A 112 20.29 -16.37 -26.81
#